data_AF-A0A059XFW9-F1
#
_entry.id   AF-A0A059XFW9-F1
#
_cell.length_a   1.000
_cell.length_b   1.000
_cell.length_c   1.000
_cell.angle_alpha   90.00
_cell.angle_beta   90.00
_cell.angle_gamma   90.00
#
_symmetry.space_group_name_H-M   'P 1'
#
loop_
_entity.id
_entity.type
_entity.pdbx_description
1 polymer ?
#
loop_
_entity_poly.entity_id
_entity_poly.type
_entity_poly.pdbx_seq_one_letter_code
_entity_poly.pdbx_strand_id
1 'polypeptide(L)'
;GPPFVIDWLAETAHKAKRRWCVRLVKGAYWDSEIKRAQEQGLAGYPVYTRKPNTDVSYLACARRLLAAGSEAIYPQFATHNAHTIAAIHHYAQGRPFEFQRLHGMGADLYAEVIGKANLDVPCRVYAPVGSHEDLLPYLVRRLLENGANTSFVNRVVDENVSIRDLVADPSETARAYPSKPHPRIPLPVGLFGDDSALAQNPNHVRRKNSMGVNIANDNELRALADAVNAHKAGWKAAPLVPGAATSSEMRLVTDPADRRRVIGESRNADAATIEKRSAMPSPHRKAGICCRPPAALRSSSTRPTCSSNAAPNSSSSPSPCTKPARRSPRRSPKCAKRRTCAATTPRWRASCSASRKTFRGRPANRTSCSCAGAACSSASVRGTSRWRSSWARSRPASRPAMR
;
A
#
# COMPACT_ATOMS: atom_id res chain seq x y z
N GLY A 1 -13.89 -9.39 0.66
CA GLY A 1 -13.50 -9.44 -0.76
C GLY A 1 -14.68 -9.08 -1.67
N PRO A 2 -14.47 -8.86 -2.97
CA PRO A 2 -15.53 -8.43 -3.90
C PRO A 2 -16.77 -9.34 -3.96
N PRO A 3 -16.66 -10.68 -3.87
CA PRO A 3 -17.82 -11.56 -3.89
C PRO A 3 -18.82 -11.29 -2.75
N PHE A 4 -18.34 -10.97 -1.55
CA PHE A 4 -19.20 -10.67 -0.39
C PHE A 4 -19.99 -9.37 -0.57
N VAL A 5 -19.43 -8.41 -1.31
CA VAL A 5 -20.14 -7.17 -1.65
C VAL A 5 -21.29 -7.49 -2.60
N ILE A 6 -21.09 -8.42 -3.55
CA ILE A 6 -22.15 -8.84 -4.48
C ILE A 6 -23.31 -9.51 -3.73
N ASP A 7 -23.03 -10.39 -2.77
CA ASP A 7 -24.07 -11.02 -1.96
C ASP A 7 -24.87 -9.97 -1.20
N TRP A 8 -24.16 -9.05 -0.54
CA TRP A 8 -24.79 -7.96 0.19
C TRP A 8 -25.64 -7.06 -0.73
N LEU A 9 -25.17 -6.76 -1.94
CA LEU A 9 -25.93 -6.00 -2.93
C LEU A 9 -27.21 -6.75 -3.35
N ALA A 10 -27.12 -8.06 -3.60
CA ALA A 10 -28.26 -8.89 -3.98
C ALA A 10 -29.30 -8.94 -2.85
N GLU A 11 -28.86 -9.24 -1.62
CA GLU A 11 -29.73 -9.23 -0.44
C GLU A 11 -30.39 -7.87 -0.22
N THR A 12 -29.65 -6.78 -0.42
CA THR A 12 -30.17 -5.41 -0.25
C THR A 12 -31.17 -5.07 -1.34
N ALA A 13 -30.92 -5.45 -2.59
CA ALA A 13 -31.85 -5.27 -3.71
C ALA A 13 -33.16 -6.03 -3.47
N HIS A 14 -33.09 -7.27 -2.98
CA HIS A 14 -34.26 -8.05 -2.59
C HIS A 14 -35.05 -7.38 -1.46
N LYS A 15 -34.40 -6.96 -0.38
CA LYS A 15 -35.04 -6.24 0.74
C LYS A 15 -35.72 -4.95 0.28
N ALA A 16 -35.06 -4.22 -0.62
CA ALA A 16 -35.57 -2.98 -1.18
C ALA A 16 -36.67 -3.20 -2.24
N LYS A 17 -36.90 -4.46 -2.68
CA LYS A 17 -37.79 -4.80 -3.81
C LYS A 17 -37.49 -3.97 -5.06
N ARG A 18 -36.21 -3.74 -5.34
CA ARG A 18 -35.75 -2.95 -6.49
C ARG A 18 -34.62 -3.65 -7.19
N ARG A 19 -34.71 -3.69 -8.52
CA ARG A 19 -33.63 -4.15 -9.39
C ARG A 19 -32.49 -3.12 -9.40
N TRP A 20 -31.28 -3.55 -9.07
CA TRP A 20 -30.10 -2.69 -9.03
C TRP A 20 -29.20 -2.94 -10.24
N CYS A 21 -28.81 -1.88 -10.94
CA CYS A 21 -27.82 -1.95 -12.01
C CYS A 21 -26.41 -1.98 -11.39
N VAL A 22 -25.71 -3.10 -11.51
CA VAL A 22 -24.40 -3.30 -10.88
C VAL A 22 -23.32 -3.40 -11.93
N ARG A 23 -22.45 -2.39 -11.96
CA ARG A 23 -21.29 -2.35 -12.85
C ARG A 23 -20.09 -3.06 -12.25
N LEU A 24 -19.65 -4.14 -12.90
CA LEU A 24 -18.44 -4.87 -12.55
C LEU A 24 -17.24 -4.35 -13.35
N VAL A 25 -16.21 -3.89 -12.65
CA VAL A 25 -14.93 -3.41 -13.19
C VAL A 25 -13.77 -4.12 -12.51
N LYS A 26 -12.60 -4.19 -13.15
CA LYS A 26 -11.37 -4.72 -12.52
C LYS A 26 -10.78 -3.75 -11.49
N GLY A 27 -10.83 -2.44 -11.77
CA GLY A 27 -10.37 -1.38 -10.90
C GLY A 27 -9.30 -0.49 -11.55
N ALA A 28 -9.27 0.79 -11.17
CA ALA A 28 -8.43 1.81 -11.81
C ALA A 28 -7.44 2.49 -10.85
N TYR A 29 -7.30 1.98 -9.62
CA TYR A 29 -6.49 2.60 -8.54
C TYR A 29 -5.42 1.66 -7.98
N TRP A 30 -5.00 0.65 -8.74
CA TRP A 30 -4.15 -0.44 -8.23
C TRP A 30 -2.84 0.08 -7.60
N ASP A 31 -2.04 0.88 -8.31
CA ASP A 31 -0.77 1.41 -7.79
C ASP A 31 -0.95 2.26 -6.52
N SER A 32 -1.99 3.10 -6.53
CA SER A 32 -2.33 3.97 -5.41
C SER A 32 -2.72 3.16 -4.17
N GLU A 33 -3.47 2.07 -4.33
CA GLU A 33 -3.84 1.19 -3.22
C GLU A 33 -2.64 0.41 -2.67
N ILE A 34 -1.74 -0.07 -3.53
CA ILE A 34 -0.48 -0.71 -3.10
C ILE A 34 0.36 0.27 -2.29
N LYS A 35 0.60 1.48 -2.83
CA LYS A 35 1.38 2.54 -2.17
C LYS A 35 0.74 2.93 -0.84
N ARG A 36 -0.58 3.18 -0.83
CA ARG A 36 -1.33 3.59 0.37
C ARG A 36 -1.22 2.54 1.47
N ALA A 37 -1.38 1.26 1.15
CA ALA A 37 -1.27 0.18 2.12
C ALA A 37 0.16 0.08 2.71
N GLN A 38 1.20 0.25 1.88
CA GLN A 38 2.60 0.28 2.32
C GLN A 38 2.91 1.48 3.23
N GLU A 39 2.52 2.69 2.80
CA GLU A 39 2.72 3.92 3.57
C GLU A 39 1.98 3.90 4.91
N GLN A 40 0.77 3.34 4.93
CA GLN A 40 -0.02 3.20 6.15
C GLN A 40 0.47 2.02 7.01
N GLY A 41 1.17 1.03 6.43
CA GLY A 41 1.66 -0.13 7.16
C GLY A 41 0.50 -1.04 7.57
N LEU A 42 -0.42 -1.29 6.63
CA LEU A 42 -1.58 -2.15 6.86
C LEU A 42 -1.17 -3.63 6.82
N ALA A 43 -2.02 -4.53 7.33
CA ALA A 43 -1.72 -5.96 7.37
C ALA A 43 -1.47 -6.58 5.97
N GLY A 44 -2.14 -6.05 4.95
CA GLY A 44 -2.01 -6.51 3.57
C GLY A 44 -2.59 -5.51 2.58
N TYR A 45 -2.82 -5.97 1.34
CA TYR A 45 -3.36 -5.16 0.27
C TYR A 45 -4.87 -5.39 0.11
N PRO A 46 -5.67 -4.34 -0.11
CA PRO A 46 -7.09 -4.47 -0.43
C PRO A 46 -7.33 -4.95 -1.88
N VAL A 47 -6.27 -5.06 -2.68
CA VAL A 47 -6.28 -5.46 -4.10
C VAL A 47 -5.32 -6.62 -4.33
N TYR A 48 -5.58 -7.45 -5.34
CA TYR A 48 -4.65 -8.51 -5.73
C TYR A 48 -3.36 -7.93 -6.30
N THR A 49 -2.22 -8.57 -6.03
CA THR A 49 -0.90 -8.11 -6.50
C THR A 49 -0.47 -8.69 -7.84
N ARG A 50 -1.22 -9.66 -8.38
CA ARG A 50 -1.03 -10.21 -9.73
C ARG A 50 -2.28 -9.98 -10.57
N LYS A 51 -2.10 -9.60 -11.83
CA LYS A 51 -3.21 -9.39 -12.78
C LYS A 51 -4.10 -10.64 -12.95
N PRO A 52 -3.57 -11.86 -13.17
CA PRO A 52 -4.43 -13.04 -13.34
C PRO A 52 -5.37 -13.31 -12.15
N ASN A 53 -4.95 -12.98 -10.93
CA ASN A 53 -5.83 -13.13 -9.75
C ASN A 53 -7.03 -12.16 -9.82
N THR A 54 -6.83 -10.94 -10.34
CA THR A 54 -7.92 -10.00 -10.60
C THR A 54 -8.84 -10.52 -11.70
N ASP A 55 -8.29 -11.11 -12.76
CA ASP A 55 -9.06 -11.70 -13.86
C ASP A 55 -9.93 -12.88 -13.37
N VAL A 56 -9.36 -13.79 -12.57
CA VAL A 56 -10.11 -14.88 -11.90
C VAL A 56 -11.20 -14.33 -10.99
N SER A 57 -10.89 -13.32 -10.18
CA SER A 57 -11.88 -12.70 -9.30
C SER A 57 -12.99 -12.02 -10.08
N TYR A 58 -12.70 -11.42 -11.24
CA TYR A 58 -13.72 -10.82 -12.11
C TYR A 58 -14.67 -11.89 -12.63
N LEU A 59 -14.16 -13.01 -13.14
CA LEU A 59 -14.97 -14.11 -13.66
C LEU A 59 -15.83 -14.76 -12.55
N ALA A 60 -15.27 -14.95 -11.36
CA ALA A 60 -16.02 -15.45 -10.20
C ALA A 60 -17.16 -14.48 -9.80
N CYS A 61 -16.87 -13.18 -9.76
CA CYS A 61 -17.88 -12.15 -9.50
C CYS A 61 -18.95 -12.10 -10.60
N ALA A 62 -18.58 -12.27 -11.87
CA ALA A 62 -19.52 -12.26 -12.98
C ALA A 62 -20.52 -13.43 -12.89
N ARG A 63 -20.02 -14.65 -12.60
CA ARG A 63 -20.89 -15.81 -12.33
C ARG A 63 -21.85 -15.54 -11.17
N ARG A 64 -21.38 -14.88 -10.12
CA ARG A 64 -22.19 -14.56 -8.94
C ARG A 64 -23.27 -13.51 -9.23
N LEU A 65 -22.96 -12.47 -10.00
CA LEU A 65 -23.94 -11.48 -10.46
C LEU A 65 -25.00 -12.10 -11.36
N LEU A 66 -24.61 -12.97 -12.29
CA LEU A 66 -25.55 -13.70 -13.15
C LEU A 66 -26.43 -14.67 -12.36
N ALA A 67 -25.92 -15.24 -11.26
CA ALA A 67 -26.66 -16.14 -10.39
C ALA A 67 -27.61 -15.43 -9.41
N ALA A 68 -27.42 -14.13 -9.16
CA ALA A 68 -28.27 -13.35 -8.25
C ALA A 68 -29.72 -13.14 -8.76
N GLY A 69 -30.00 -13.49 -10.02
CA GLY A 69 -31.31 -13.38 -10.64
C GLY A 69 -31.56 -11.98 -11.24
N SER A 70 -32.29 -11.96 -12.36
CA SER A 70 -32.60 -10.73 -13.10
C SER A 70 -33.43 -9.74 -12.29
N GLU A 71 -34.27 -10.22 -11.37
CA GLU A 71 -35.17 -9.40 -10.57
C GLU A 71 -34.42 -8.53 -9.54
N ALA A 72 -33.33 -9.05 -8.99
CA ALA A 72 -32.53 -8.33 -8.00
C ALA A 72 -31.45 -7.48 -8.66
N ILE A 73 -30.73 -8.03 -9.64
CA ILE A 73 -29.56 -7.38 -10.21
C ILE A 73 -29.64 -7.38 -11.74
N TYR A 74 -29.34 -6.23 -12.33
CA TYR A 74 -28.96 -6.11 -13.73
C TYR A 74 -27.43 -5.99 -13.85
N PRO A 75 -26.72 -7.04 -14.31
CA PRO A 75 -25.27 -7.00 -14.42
C PRO A 75 -24.80 -6.13 -15.60
N GLN A 76 -23.82 -5.26 -15.33
CA GLN A 76 -23.16 -4.44 -16.35
C GLN A 76 -21.66 -4.74 -16.36
N PHE A 77 -21.17 -5.45 -17.37
CA PHE A 77 -19.79 -5.92 -17.43
C PHE A 77 -18.89 -4.94 -18.19
N ALA A 78 -18.12 -4.15 -17.45
CA ALA A 78 -17.17 -3.20 -18.03
C ALA A 78 -15.79 -3.84 -18.22
N THR A 79 -15.40 -4.08 -19.48
CA THR A 79 -14.13 -4.73 -19.83
C THR A 79 -13.73 -4.48 -21.28
N HIS A 80 -12.42 -4.51 -21.55
CA HIS A 80 -11.83 -4.49 -22.90
C HIS A 80 -11.02 -5.76 -23.20
N ASN A 81 -11.25 -6.82 -22.42
CA ASN A 81 -10.55 -8.09 -22.58
C ASN A 81 -11.47 -9.11 -23.27
N ALA A 82 -11.09 -9.53 -24.48
CA ALA A 82 -11.90 -10.44 -25.31
C ALA A 82 -12.18 -11.79 -24.63
N HIS A 83 -11.18 -12.39 -23.97
CA HIS A 83 -11.38 -13.62 -23.19
C HIS A 83 -12.44 -13.44 -22.10
N THR A 84 -12.43 -12.30 -21.41
CA THR A 84 -13.43 -11.99 -20.37
C THR A 84 -14.83 -11.84 -20.97
N ILE A 85 -14.94 -11.19 -22.14
CA ILE A 85 -16.21 -11.04 -22.88
C ILE A 85 -16.77 -12.42 -23.26
N ALA A 86 -15.96 -13.26 -23.91
CA ALA A 86 -16.36 -14.60 -24.34
C ALA A 86 -16.80 -15.48 -23.16
N ALA A 87 -16.04 -15.47 -22.06
CA ALA A 87 -16.38 -16.23 -20.86
C ALA A 87 -17.72 -15.80 -20.25
N ILE A 88 -17.98 -14.49 -20.16
CA ILE A 88 -19.23 -13.95 -19.60
C ILE A 88 -20.42 -14.30 -20.49
N HIS A 89 -20.27 -14.18 -21.81
CA HIS A 89 -21.30 -14.56 -22.76
C HIS A 89 -21.70 -16.03 -22.56
N HIS A 90 -20.72 -16.93 -22.42
CA HIS A 90 -20.98 -18.34 -22.13
C HIS A 90 -21.63 -18.55 -20.75
N TYR A 91 -21.19 -17.84 -19.71
CA TYR A 91 -21.79 -17.93 -18.38
C TYR A 91 -23.24 -17.43 -18.32
N ALA A 92 -23.60 -16.46 -19.17
CA ALA A 92 -24.92 -15.86 -19.12
C ALA A 92 -26.03 -16.85 -19.48
N GLN A 93 -25.80 -17.80 -20.38
CA GLN A 93 -26.80 -18.82 -20.77
C GLN A 93 -28.17 -18.18 -21.09
N GLY A 94 -28.18 -17.08 -21.84
CA GLY A 94 -29.39 -16.33 -22.22
C GLY A 94 -29.95 -15.37 -21.16
N ARG A 95 -29.35 -15.29 -19.95
CA ARG A 95 -29.74 -14.29 -18.94
C ARG A 95 -29.45 -12.87 -19.45
N PRO A 96 -30.27 -11.87 -19.10
CA PRO A 96 -30.08 -10.49 -19.57
C PRO A 96 -28.94 -9.78 -18.83
N PHE A 97 -28.05 -9.15 -19.59
CA PHE A 97 -26.97 -8.29 -19.10
C PHE A 97 -26.54 -7.30 -20.19
N GLU A 98 -25.70 -6.32 -19.85
CA GLU A 98 -25.01 -5.49 -20.85
C GLU A 98 -23.50 -5.52 -20.64
N PHE A 99 -22.76 -5.30 -21.73
CA PHE A 99 -21.37 -4.91 -21.65
C PHE A 99 -21.22 -3.39 -21.55
N GLN A 100 -20.06 -2.94 -21.09
CA GLN A 100 -19.70 -1.53 -21.13
C GLN A 100 -18.26 -1.33 -21.59
N ARG A 101 -18.06 -0.26 -22.36
CA ARG A 101 -16.74 0.17 -22.85
C ARG A 101 -16.51 1.65 -22.64
N LEU A 102 -15.26 2.07 -22.68
CA LEU A 102 -14.90 3.48 -22.68
C LEU A 102 -15.03 4.08 -24.09
N HIS A 103 -15.47 5.33 -24.18
CA HIS A 103 -15.41 6.09 -25.42
C HIS A 103 -13.94 6.23 -25.88
N GLY A 104 -13.70 6.13 -27.19
CA GLY A 104 -12.35 6.12 -27.78
C GLY A 104 -11.55 4.83 -27.58
N MET A 105 -12.14 3.77 -27.03
CA MET A 105 -11.44 2.50 -26.81
C MET A 105 -12.31 1.26 -26.99
N GLY A 106 -11.77 0.26 -27.67
CA GLY A 106 -12.44 -1.02 -27.91
C GLY A 106 -13.64 -0.92 -28.84
N ALA A 107 -13.67 0.06 -29.74
CA ALA A 107 -14.72 0.13 -30.76
C ALA A 107 -14.71 -1.14 -31.62
N ASP A 108 -13.53 -1.51 -32.14
CA ASP A 108 -13.34 -2.70 -33.00
C ASP A 108 -13.70 -3.99 -32.26
N LEU A 109 -13.25 -4.15 -31.01
CA LEU A 109 -13.60 -5.31 -30.19
C LEU A 109 -15.12 -5.46 -30.01
N TYR A 110 -15.83 -4.36 -29.78
CA TYR A 110 -17.28 -4.41 -29.56
C TYR A 110 -18.10 -4.42 -30.84
N ALA A 111 -17.49 -4.11 -32.00
CA ALA A 111 -18.10 -4.36 -33.31
C ALA A 111 -18.39 -5.86 -33.50
N GLU A 112 -17.51 -6.73 -32.99
CA GLU A 112 -17.66 -8.19 -32.99
C GLU A 112 -18.61 -8.73 -31.90
N VAL A 113 -19.17 -7.86 -31.04
CA VAL A 113 -20.05 -8.25 -29.93
C VAL A 113 -21.50 -7.82 -30.17
N ILE A 114 -21.69 -6.64 -30.73
CA ILE A 114 -23.01 -6.02 -30.88
C ILE A 114 -23.67 -6.49 -32.18
N GLY A 115 -24.98 -6.78 -32.12
CA GLY A 115 -25.82 -7.06 -33.28
C GLY A 115 -26.13 -8.55 -33.50
N LYS A 116 -27.23 -8.82 -34.19
CA LYS A 116 -27.79 -10.16 -34.42
C LYS A 116 -26.86 -11.12 -35.17
N ALA A 117 -25.93 -10.60 -35.96
CA ALA A 117 -24.93 -11.39 -36.69
C ALA A 117 -23.75 -11.83 -35.78
N ASN A 118 -23.66 -11.25 -34.58
CA ASN A 118 -22.57 -11.44 -33.62
C ASN A 118 -23.13 -12.08 -32.33
N LEU A 119 -22.64 -11.67 -31.16
CA LEU A 119 -23.11 -12.18 -29.87
C LEU A 119 -24.49 -11.61 -29.45
N ASP A 120 -25.02 -10.63 -30.18
CA ASP A 120 -26.30 -9.95 -29.92
C ASP A 120 -26.47 -9.42 -28.48
N VAL A 121 -25.37 -8.92 -27.88
CA VAL A 121 -25.39 -8.33 -26.54
C VAL A 121 -25.25 -6.81 -26.59
N PRO A 122 -26.08 -6.04 -25.87
CA PRO A 122 -25.95 -4.58 -25.84
C PRO A 122 -24.65 -4.14 -25.17
N CYS A 123 -24.07 -3.05 -25.67
CA CYS A 123 -22.90 -2.42 -25.07
C CYS A 123 -23.14 -0.92 -24.84
N ARG A 124 -22.98 -0.47 -23.59
CA ARG A 124 -23.09 0.94 -23.21
C ARG A 124 -21.72 1.60 -23.23
N VAL A 125 -21.62 2.77 -23.86
CA VAL A 125 -20.39 3.56 -23.92
C VAL A 125 -20.33 4.54 -22.75
N TYR A 126 -19.27 4.46 -21.95
CA TYR A 126 -18.93 5.47 -20.95
C TYR A 126 -18.19 6.63 -21.63
N ALA A 127 -18.91 7.73 -21.83
CA ALA A 127 -18.45 8.92 -22.52
C ALA A 127 -18.23 10.07 -21.52
N PRO A 128 -16.97 10.39 -21.15
CA PRO A 128 -16.67 11.58 -20.36
C PRO A 128 -16.88 12.83 -21.22
N VAL A 129 -17.54 13.85 -20.67
CA VAL A 129 -17.81 15.13 -21.33
C VAL A 129 -17.31 16.25 -20.42
N GLY A 130 -16.50 17.15 -20.96
CA GLY A 130 -15.89 18.23 -20.18
C GLY A 130 -14.94 19.07 -21.03
N SER A 131 -14.40 20.14 -20.43
CA SER A 131 -13.39 20.97 -21.07
C SER A 131 -12.05 20.22 -21.22
N HIS A 132 -11.13 20.76 -22.02
CA HIS A 132 -9.80 20.15 -22.18
C HIS A 132 -9.05 20.03 -20.84
N GLU A 133 -9.09 21.08 -20.01
CA GLU A 133 -8.40 21.10 -18.71
C GLU A 133 -8.95 20.04 -17.75
N ASP A 134 -10.26 19.84 -17.73
CA ASP A 134 -10.91 18.82 -16.88
C ASP A 134 -10.62 17.39 -17.35
N LEU A 135 -10.45 17.21 -18.65
CA LEU A 135 -10.21 15.90 -19.26
C LEU A 135 -8.74 15.49 -19.27
N LEU A 136 -7.79 16.42 -19.11
CA LEU A 136 -6.35 16.11 -19.08
C LEU A 136 -5.97 15.11 -17.97
N PRO A 137 -6.36 15.29 -16.69
CA PRO A 137 -6.09 14.30 -15.64
C PRO A 137 -6.75 12.94 -15.93
N TYR A 138 -7.94 12.96 -16.53
CA TYR A 138 -8.65 11.76 -16.94
C TYR A 138 -7.91 11.02 -18.07
N LEU A 139 -7.39 11.75 -19.07
CA LEU A 139 -6.62 11.22 -20.18
C LEU A 139 -5.33 10.54 -19.70
N VAL A 140 -4.53 11.22 -18.86
CA VAL A 140 -3.30 10.64 -18.30
C VAL A 140 -3.59 9.31 -17.60
N ARG A 141 -4.66 9.26 -16.82
CA ARG A 141 -5.05 8.04 -16.12
C ARG A 141 -5.49 6.93 -17.08
N ARG A 142 -6.22 7.27 -18.14
CA ARG A 142 -6.64 6.32 -19.18
C ARG A 142 -5.48 5.77 -19.99
N LEU A 143 -4.45 6.59 -20.25
CA LEU A 143 -3.22 6.15 -20.89
C LEU A 143 -2.47 5.14 -20.00
N LEU A 144 -2.34 5.42 -18.69
CA LEU A 144 -1.66 4.51 -17.76
C LEU A 144 -2.38 3.17 -17.58
N GLU A 145 -3.72 3.18 -17.53
CA GLU A 145 -4.51 1.96 -17.34
C GLU A 145 -4.44 1.02 -18.54
N ASN A 146 -4.47 1.57 -19.75
CA ASN A 146 -4.54 0.76 -20.97
C ASN A 146 -3.18 0.53 -21.62
N GLY A 147 -2.19 1.39 -21.34
CA GLY A 147 -0.81 1.27 -21.80
C GLY A 147 0.11 0.50 -20.83
N ALA A 148 -0.40 0.02 -19.69
CA ALA A 148 0.38 -0.88 -18.84
C ALA A 148 0.75 -2.14 -19.63
N ASN A 149 2.00 -2.63 -19.53
CA ASN A 149 2.48 -3.82 -20.26
C ASN A 149 1.60 -5.07 -20.07
N THR A 150 0.89 -5.15 -18.94
CA THR A 150 0.00 -6.27 -18.67
C THR A 150 -1.39 -6.09 -19.27
N SER A 151 -1.77 -4.90 -19.76
CA SER A 151 -3.07 -4.57 -20.37
C SER A 151 -3.35 -5.44 -21.60
N PHE A 152 -4.62 -5.84 -21.76
CA PHE A 152 -5.03 -6.61 -22.95
C PHE A 152 -4.91 -5.76 -24.21
N VAL A 153 -5.28 -4.49 -24.14
CA VAL A 153 -5.22 -3.54 -25.27
C VAL A 153 -3.77 -3.35 -25.75
N ASN A 154 -2.79 -3.38 -24.83
CA ASN A 154 -1.39 -3.33 -25.23
C ASN A 154 -0.90 -4.65 -25.85
N ARG A 155 -1.36 -5.79 -25.33
CA ARG A 155 -0.94 -7.13 -25.81
C ARG A 155 -1.56 -7.52 -27.16
N VAL A 156 -2.73 -6.99 -27.52
CA VAL A 156 -3.38 -7.32 -28.80
C VAL A 156 -2.73 -6.61 -29.99
N VAL A 157 -2.04 -5.49 -29.75
CA VAL A 157 -1.28 -4.75 -30.77
C VAL A 157 0.16 -5.27 -30.90
N ASP A 158 0.62 -6.09 -29.95
CA ASP A 158 1.95 -6.70 -29.99
C ASP A 158 1.94 -7.96 -30.85
N GLU A 159 2.50 -7.87 -32.07
CA GLU A 159 2.59 -8.97 -33.04
C GLU A 159 3.38 -10.18 -32.51
N ASN A 160 4.18 -10.01 -31.45
CA ASN A 160 4.94 -11.11 -30.84
C ASN A 160 4.11 -11.96 -29.87
N VAL A 161 2.89 -11.54 -29.52
CA VAL A 161 2.02 -12.28 -28.60
C VAL A 161 1.08 -13.18 -29.39
N SER A 162 1.20 -14.50 -29.19
CA SER A 162 0.31 -15.45 -29.85
C SER A 162 -1.14 -15.30 -29.37
N ILE A 163 -2.10 -15.60 -30.26
CA ILE A 163 -3.53 -15.62 -29.91
C ILE A 163 -3.79 -16.59 -28.74
N ARG A 164 -3.11 -17.74 -28.73
CA ARG A 164 -3.23 -18.75 -27.66
C ARG A 164 -2.86 -18.17 -26.29
N ASP A 165 -1.80 -17.36 -26.22
CA ASP A 165 -1.38 -16.70 -24.98
C ASP A 165 -2.29 -15.53 -24.58
N LEU A 166 -2.98 -14.94 -25.55
CA LEU A 166 -3.94 -13.86 -25.33
C LEU A 166 -5.26 -14.40 -24.74
N VAL A 167 -5.68 -15.60 -25.15
CA VAL A 167 -6.90 -16.28 -24.70
C VAL A 167 -6.66 -17.36 -23.65
N ALA A 168 -5.47 -17.42 -23.06
CA ALA A 168 -5.16 -18.36 -21.98
C ALA A 168 -6.07 -18.15 -20.76
N ASP A 169 -6.53 -19.25 -20.15
CA ASP A 169 -7.37 -19.19 -18.96
C ASP A 169 -6.60 -18.53 -17.79
N PRO A 170 -7.09 -17.40 -17.25
CA PRO A 170 -6.45 -16.75 -16.11
C PRO A 170 -6.42 -17.64 -14.86
N SER A 171 -7.33 -18.62 -14.75
CA SER A 171 -7.40 -19.58 -13.65
C SER A 171 -6.20 -20.53 -13.67
N GLU A 172 -5.90 -21.11 -14.83
CA GLU A 172 -4.73 -21.96 -15.01
C GLU A 172 -3.43 -21.18 -14.85
N THR A 173 -3.39 -19.96 -15.41
CA THR A 173 -2.27 -19.03 -15.19
C THR A 173 -2.07 -18.74 -13.69
N ALA A 174 -3.14 -18.44 -12.96
CA ALA A 174 -3.09 -18.17 -11.54
C ALA A 174 -2.71 -19.41 -10.73
N ARG A 175 -3.17 -20.60 -11.13
CA ARG A 175 -2.88 -21.89 -10.51
C ARG A 175 -1.41 -22.25 -10.62
N ALA A 176 -0.81 -22.06 -11.80
CA ALA A 176 0.59 -22.36 -12.10
C ALA A 176 1.59 -21.55 -11.26
N TYR A 177 1.22 -20.36 -10.75
CA TYR A 177 2.13 -19.60 -9.91
C TYR A 177 2.43 -20.31 -8.58
N PRO A 178 3.71 -20.46 -8.20
CA PRO A 178 4.11 -21.07 -6.93
C PRO A 178 3.68 -20.21 -5.73
N SER A 179 3.62 -18.89 -5.93
CA SER A 179 3.13 -17.93 -4.94
C SER A 179 2.06 -17.04 -5.55
N LYS A 180 0.88 -17.01 -4.92
CA LYS A 180 -0.25 -16.18 -5.36
C LYS A 180 0.02 -14.68 -5.22
N PRO A 181 0.65 -14.19 -4.12
CA PRO A 181 1.19 -12.85 -4.09
C PRO A 181 2.35 -12.67 -5.08
N HIS A 182 2.46 -11.47 -5.64
CA HIS A 182 3.57 -11.11 -6.51
C HIS A 182 4.88 -10.97 -5.72
N PRO A 183 5.96 -11.72 -6.03
CA PRO A 183 7.18 -11.77 -5.22
C PRO A 183 7.91 -10.43 -5.17
N ARG A 184 7.83 -9.63 -6.25
CA ARG A 184 8.45 -8.29 -6.30
C ARG A 184 7.67 -7.20 -5.57
N ILE A 185 6.51 -7.52 -4.98
CA ILE A 185 5.68 -6.57 -4.22
C ILE A 185 5.67 -7.02 -2.75
N PRO A 186 6.62 -6.54 -1.93
CA PRO A 186 6.73 -6.98 -0.55
C PRO A 186 5.57 -6.45 0.28
N LEU A 187 5.01 -7.27 1.16
CA LEU A 187 3.96 -6.87 2.09
C LEU A 187 4.37 -5.63 2.91
N PRO A 188 3.42 -4.80 3.39
CA PRO A 188 3.74 -3.58 4.12
C PRO A 188 4.67 -3.80 5.33
N VAL A 189 4.53 -4.92 6.05
CA VAL A 189 5.42 -5.30 7.17
C VAL A 189 6.86 -5.57 6.73
N GLY A 190 7.03 -6.10 5.53
CA GLY A 190 8.30 -6.50 4.91
C GLY A 190 8.90 -5.45 3.98
N LEU A 191 8.36 -4.22 3.95
CA LEU A 191 8.79 -3.16 3.03
C LEU A 191 10.30 -2.86 3.13
N PHE A 192 10.89 -2.99 4.32
CA PHE A 192 12.33 -2.82 4.54
C PHE A 192 13.07 -4.15 4.77
N GLY A 193 12.52 -5.27 4.29
CA GLY A 193 13.17 -6.59 4.31
C GLY A 193 14.28 -6.75 3.26
N ASP A 194 14.86 -7.95 3.17
CA ASP A 194 15.91 -8.29 2.21
C ASP A 194 15.37 -8.37 0.78
N ASP A 195 14.15 -8.89 0.62
CA ASP A 195 13.53 -9.14 -0.67
C ASP A 195 12.86 -7.88 -1.26
N SER A 196 13.04 -6.71 -0.64
CA SER A 196 12.42 -5.49 -1.13
C SER A 196 13.30 -4.80 -2.18
N ALA A 197 12.67 -4.14 -3.15
CA ALA A 197 13.37 -3.30 -4.12
C ALA A 197 14.24 -2.21 -3.44
N LEU A 198 13.89 -1.81 -2.21
CA LEU A 198 14.67 -0.86 -1.41
C LEU A 198 15.99 -1.44 -0.89
N ALA A 199 16.14 -2.76 -0.81
CA ALA A 199 17.38 -3.42 -0.40
C ALA A 199 18.54 -3.17 -1.36
N GLN A 200 18.25 -2.73 -2.60
CA GLN A 200 19.25 -2.33 -3.60
C GLN A 200 19.89 -0.97 -3.27
N ASN A 201 19.35 -0.21 -2.32
CA ASN A 201 19.97 1.01 -1.84
C ASN A 201 21.09 0.68 -0.85
N PRO A 202 22.36 1.08 -1.07
CA PRO A 202 23.48 0.77 -0.18
C PRO A 202 23.36 1.38 1.22
N ASN A 203 22.49 2.39 1.38
CA ASN A 203 22.15 3.00 2.68
C ASN A 203 20.91 2.38 3.34
N HIS A 204 20.35 1.33 2.74
CA HIS A 204 19.17 0.65 3.25
C HIS A 204 19.45 -0.02 4.58
N VAL A 205 18.49 0.09 5.48
CA VAL A 205 18.53 -0.54 6.78
C VAL A 205 17.48 -1.62 6.79
N ARG A 206 17.91 -2.90 6.73
CA ARG A 206 17.02 -4.04 6.86
C ARG A 206 16.25 -3.92 8.17
N ARG A 207 14.91 -3.93 8.15
CA ARG A 207 14.06 -3.95 9.35
C ARG A 207 12.63 -4.33 9.03
N LYS A 208 11.85 -4.70 10.05
CA LYS A 208 10.40 -4.75 9.92
C LYS A 208 9.84 -3.32 9.87
N ASN A 209 8.83 -3.10 9.04
CA ASN A 209 8.07 -1.85 9.05
C ASN A 209 7.22 -1.78 10.32
N SER A 210 6.96 -0.56 10.76
CA SER A 210 5.97 -0.30 11.82
C SER A 210 4.56 -0.36 11.24
N MET A 211 3.63 -0.99 11.94
CA MET A 211 2.26 -1.18 11.49
C MET A 211 1.35 -0.01 11.88
N GLY A 212 0.36 0.27 11.04
CA GLY A 212 -0.70 1.23 11.31
C GLY A 212 -2.03 0.53 11.65
N VAL A 213 -3.09 1.34 11.77
CA VAL A 213 -4.46 0.88 11.98
C VAL A 213 -5.31 1.33 10.80
N ASN A 214 -6.08 0.42 10.21
CA ASN A 214 -7.03 0.73 9.15
C ASN A 214 -8.34 1.25 9.77
N ILE A 215 -8.44 2.57 9.89
CA ILE A 215 -9.65 3.24 10.39
C ILE A 215 -10.89 3.07 9.50
N ALA A 216 -10.75 2.56 8.28
CA ALA A 216 -11.88 2.23 7.40
C ALA A 216 -12.38 0.79 7.60
N ASN A 217 -11.75 0.02 8.49
CA ASN A 217 -12.20 -1.29 8.92
C ASN A 217 -12.88 -1.15 10.29
N ASP A 218 -14.18 -1.44 10.36
CA ASP A 218 -14.97 -1.27 11.58
C ASP A 218 -14.47 -2.13 12.75
N ASN A 219 -13.91 -3.31 12.48
CA ASN A 219 -13.35 -4.17 13.52
C ASN A 219 -12.08 -3.52 14.12
N GLU A 220 -11.20 -2.99 13.28
CA GLU A 220 -9.98 -2.31 13.72
C GLU A 220 -10.29 -0.98 14.41
N LEU A 221 -11.31 -0.25 13.92
CA LEU A 221 -11.78 0.98 14.54
C LEU A 221 -12.39 0.74 15.91
N ARG A 222 -13.24 -0.29 16.07
CA ARG A 222 -13.79 -0.70 17.35
C ARG A 222 -12.69 -1.09 18.33
N ALA A 223 -11.77 -1.96 17.93
CA ALA A 223 -10.64 -2.35 18.77
C ALA A 223 -9.78 -1.14 19.20
N LEU A 224 -9.57 -0.17 18.31
CA LEU A 224 -8.87 1.07 18.64
C LEU A 224 -9.68 1.93 19.64
N ALA A 225 -10.99 2.05 19.44
CA ALA A 225 -11.86 2.80 20.34
C ALA A 225 -11.89 2.17 21.73
N ASP A 226 -12.05 0.84 21.82
CA ASP A 226 -12.05 0.09 23.07
C ASP A 226 -10.76 0.31 23.83
N ALA A 227 -9.60 0.24 23.16
CA ALA A 227 -8.34 0.47 23.83
C ALA A 227 -8.11 1.93 24.25
N VAL A 228 -8.65 2.91 23.51
CA VAL A 228 -8.61 4.33 23.91
C VAL A 228 -9.51 4.57 25.13
N ASN A 229 -10.62 3.85 25.21
CA ASN A 229 -11.61 3.95 26.29
C ASN A 229 -11.19 3.19 27.56
N ALA A 230 -10.58 2.02 27.41
CA ALA A 230 -10.05 1.19 28.50
C ALA A 230 -8.89 1.85 29.26
N HIS A 231 -8.34 2.95 28.73
CA HIS A 231 -7.23 3.65 29.33
C HIS A 231 -7.61 4.30 30.67
N LYS A 232 -7.03 3.75 31.76
CA LYS A 232 -7.20 4.24 33.14
C LYS A 232 -6.58 5.63 33.33
N ALA A 233 -7.29 6.49 34.07
CA ALA A 233 -6.77 7.79 34.54
C ALA A 233 -5.73 7.59 35.67
N GLY A 234 -4.99 8.65 36.02
CA GLY A 234 -4.05 8.64 37.15
C GLY A 234 -2.59 8.45 36.76
N TRP A 235 -2.20 8.84 35.55
CA TRP A 235 -0.79 8.78 35.12
C TRP A 235 0.07 9.71 35.97
N LYS A 236 1.19 9.22 36.49
CA LYS A 236 2.17 10.06 37.20
C LYS A 236 3.44 10.17 36.39
N ALA A 237 3.81 11.39 36.02
CA ALA A 237 5.09 11.69 35.41
C ALA A 237 5.97 12.42 36.42
N ALA A 238 7.15 11.89 36.73
CA ALA A 238 8.11 12.51 37.64
C ALA A 238 9.55 12.34 37.09
N PRO A 239 10.51 13.16 37.53
CA PRO A 239 11.91 13.04 37.12
C PRO A 239 12.49 11.68 37.51
N LEU A 240 13.03 10.93 36.54
CA LEU A 240 13.66 9.62 36.75
C LEU A 240 15.16 9.77 37.03
N VAL A 241 15.52 10.48 38.11
CA VAL A 241 16.92 10.66 38.54
C VAL A 241 17.15 9.86 39.83
N PRO A 242 17.99 8.80 39.82
CA PRO A 242 18.17 7.93 40.99
C PRO A 242 18.58 8.70 42.25
N GLY A 243 17.81 8.52 43.34
CA GLY A 243 18.08 9.18 44.62
C GLY A 243 17.90 10.70 44.62
N ALA A 244 17.34 11.31 43.57
CA ALA A 244 16.90 12.70 43.60
C ALA A 244 15.45 12.77 44.08
N ALA A 245 15.20 13.57 45.11
CA ALA A 245 13.86 14.02 45.45
C ALA A 245 13.76 15.48 44.99
N THR A 246 12.76 15.79 44.17
CA THR A 246 12.46 17.16 43.74
C THR A 246 11.48 17.79 44.73
N SER A 247 11.68 19.04 45.08
CA SER A 247 10.77 19.82 45.92
C SER A 247 9.59 20.40 45.13
N SER A 248 9.61 20.27 43.79
CA SER A 248 8.55 20.80 42.93
C SER A 248 7.19 20.17 43.22
N GLU A 249 6.14 20.98 43.22
CA GLU A 249 4.75 20.55 43.40
C GLU A 249 4.25 19.69 42.23
N MET A 250 3.30 18.81 42.53
CA MET A 250 2.58 18.02 41.52
C MET A 250 1.56 18.91 40.82
N ARG A 251 1.61 18.98 39.48
CA ARG A 251 0.64 19.70 38.66
C ARG A 251 -0.31 18.73 37.97
N LEU A 252 -1.61 19.00 38.04
CA LEU A 252 -2.62 18.23 37.32
C LEU A 252 -2.46 18.42 35.81
N VAL A 253 -2.52 17.30 35.08
CA VAL A 253 -2.56 17.26 33.62
C VAL A 253 -3.98 16.91 33.19
N THR A 254 -4.65 17.88 32.56
CA THR A 254 -6.04 17.74 32.10
C THR A 254 -6.13 17.47 30.61
N ASP A 255 -7.27 16.95 30.17
CA ASP A 255 -7.54 16.75 28.75
C ASP A 255 -7.77 18.10 28.05
N PRO A 256 -6.98 18.46 27.02
CA PRO A 256 -7.20 19.67 26.23
C PRO A 256 -8.53 19.70 25.48
N ALA A 257 -9.21 18.56 25.28
CA ALA A 257 -10.55 18.51 24.70
C ALA A 257 -11.67 18.74 25.72
N ASP A 258 -11.44 18.39 27.00
CA ASP A 258 -12.35 18.65 28.11
C ASP A 258 -11.54 18.83 29.40
N ARG A 259 -11.34 20.08 29.83
CA ARG A 259 -10.49 20.40 30.98
C ARG A 259 -11.04 19.89 32.32
N ARG A 260 -12.31 19.47 32.38
CA ARG A 260 -12.90 18.83 33.56
C ARG A 260 -12.33 17.43 33.79
N ARG A 261 -11.78 16.81 32.74
CA ARG A 261 -11.17 15.48 32.79
C ARG A 261 -9.70 15.58 33.18
N VAL A 262 -9.37 15.09 34.38
CA VAL A 262 -7.98 14.89 34.81
C VAL A 262 -7.44 13.59 34.23
N ILE A 263 -6.32 13.66 33.50
CA ILE A 263 -5.63 12.51 32.92
C ILE A 263 -4.61 11.95 33.91
N GLY A 264 -3.94 12.82 34.66
CA GLY A 264 -2.91 12.45 35.61
C GLY A 264 -2.23 13.66 36.25
N GLU A 265 -1.04 13.44 36.78
CA GLU A 265 -0.22 14.41 37.47
C GLU A 265 1.20 14.42 36.88
N SER A 266 1.81 15.60 36.80
CA SER A 266 3.18 15.77 36.36
C SER A 266 3.97 16.58 37.38
N ARG A 267 5.19 16.14 37.65
CA ARG A 267 6.18 16.86 38.45
C ARG A 267 7.33 17.28 37.57
N ASN A 268 7.66 18.56 37.61
CA ASN A 268 8.84 19.07 36.92
C ASN A 268 10.11 18.78 37.72
N ALA A 269 11.25 18.75 37.03
CA ALA A 269 12.55 18.73 37.68
C ALA A 269 12.88 20.14 38.18
N ASP A 270 13.30 20.26 39.44
CA ASP A 270 13.86 21.50 39.99
C ASP A 270 15.35 21.63 39.63
N ALA A 271 15.93 22.81 39.89
CA ALA A 271 17.33 23.09 39.61
C ALA A 271 18.26 22.07 40.29
N ALA A 272 17.99 21.73 41.55
CA ALA A 272 18.76 20.74 42.31
C ALA A 272 18.74 19.34 41.66
N THR A 273 17.60 18.90 41.14
CA THR A 273 17.48 17.62 40.40
C THR A 273 18.25 17.66 39.09
N ILE A 274 18.25 18.79 38.39
CA ILE A 274 19.00 18.98 37.14
C ILE A 274 20.51 18.99 37.41
N GLU A 275 20.96 19.68 38.45
CA GLU A 275 22.35 19.70 38.89
C GLU A 275 22.81 18.31 39.32
N LYS A 276 22.02 17.60 40.14
CA LYS A 276 22.32 16.23 40.54
C LYS A 276 22.40 15.29 39.34
N ARG A 277 21.52 15.44 38.35
CA ARG A 277 21.61 14.68 37.09
C ARG A 277 22.86 15.02 36.29
N SER A 278 23.29 16.29 36.28
CA SER A 278 24.47 16.75 35.56
C SER A 278 25.78 16.34 36.24
N ALA A 279 25.78 16.30 37.58
CA ALA A 279 26.89 15.84 38.41
C ALA A 279 27.03 14.30 38.43
N MET A 280 25.94 13.57 38.18
CA MET A 280 26.05 12.14 37.93
C MET A 280 26.97 11.89 36.73
N PRO A 281 27.88 10.90 36.80
CA PRO A 281 28.70 10.54 35.67
C PRO A 281 27.80 10.34 34.46
N SER A 282 28.16 10.97 33.34
CA SER A 282 27.47 10.77 32.07
C SER A 282 27.16 9.27 31.88
N PRO A 283 26.04 8.87 31.23
CA PRO A 283 25.87 7.48 30.83
C PRO A 283 27.10 6.95 30.05
N HIS A 284 27.99 7.83 29.56
CA HIS A 284 29.31 7.53 29.03
C HIS A 284 30.39 7.10 30.05
N ARG A 285 30.29 7.37 31.35
CA ARG A 285 31.20 6.79 32.38
C ARG A 285 30.76 5.40 32.84
N LYS A 286 29.47 5.07 32.67
CA LYS A 286 28.99 3.68 32.57
C LYS A 286 29.16 3.10 31.16
N ALA A 287 29.88 3.74 30.23
CA ALA A 287 30.23 3.12 28.94
C ALA A 287 31.08 1.86 29.14
N GLY A 288 31.89 1.78 30.19
CA GLY A 288 32.60 0.54 30.53
C GLY A 288 31.66 -0.66 30.73
N ILE A 289 30.39 -0.46 31.09
CA ILE A 289 29.38 -1.51 31.36
C ILE A 289 28.25 -1.51 30.31
N CYS A 290 27.88 -0.36 29.75
CA CYS A 290 26.86 -0.21 28.69
C CYS A 290 27.44 -0.41 27.28
N CYS A 291 28.73 -0.09 27.06
CA CYS A 291 29.45 -0.36 25.81
C CYS A 291 30.12 -1.76 25.79
N ARG A 292 30.24 -2.45 26.93
CA ARG A 292 30.81 -3.81 27.07
C ARG A 292 30.01 -4.93 26.39
N PRO A 293 28.67 -4.95 26.41
CA PRO A 293 27.90 -5.96 25.70
C PRO A 293 28.16 -5.82 24.19
N PRO A 294 28.21 -6.93 23.42
CA PRO A 294 28.14 -6.89 21.97
C PRO A 294 27.03 -5.93 21.49
N ALA A 295 27.21 -5.25 20.36
CA ALA A 295 26.15 -4.39 19.81
C ALA A 295 24.81 -5.13 19.64
N ALA A 296 24.87 -6.44 19.42
CA ALA A 296 23.74 -7.36 19.42
C ALA A 296 22.97 -7.39 20.76
N LEU A 297 23.65 -7.31 21.91
CA LEU A 297 23.03 -7.27 23.24
C LEU A 297 22.41 -5.89 23.58
N ARG A 298 22.98 -4.79 23.09
CA ARG A 298 22.31 -3.46 23.12
C ARG A 298 21.07 -3.42 22.21
N SER A 299 21.11 -4.16 21.12
CA SER A 299 19.98 -4.33 20.21
C SER A 299 18.90 -5.28 20.75
N SER A 300 19.26 -6.15 21.70
CA SER A 300 18.34 -7.11 22.34
C SER A 300 17.64 -6.53 23.56
N SER A 301 18.23 -5.57 24.30
CA SER A 301 17.50 -4.84 25.36
C SER A 301 16.37 -3.94 24.80
N THR A 302 16.50 -3.52 23.54
CA THR A 302 15.44 -2.83 22.79
C THR A 302 14.47 -3.79 22.07
N ARG A 303 14.73 -5.12 22.08
CA ARG A 303 13.78 -6.12 21.54
C ARG A 303 12.50 -6.18 22.38
N PRO A 304 12.50 -6.42 23.70
CA PRO A 304 11.27 -6.50 24.50
C PRO A 304 10.42 -5.22 24.39
N THR A 305 11.05 -4.04 24.49
CA THR A 305 10.33 -2.76 24.41
C THR A 305 9.60 -2.55 23.08
N CYS A 306 10.10 -3.11 21.99
CA CYS A 306 9.45 -3.01 20.67
C CYS A 306 8.58 -4.24 20.32
N SER A 307 9.00 -5.46 20.66
CA SER A 307 8.33 -6.70 20.24
C SER A 307 7.31 -7.24 21.22
N SER A 308 7.42 -6.95 22.53
CA SER A 308 6.43 -7.37 23.54
C SER A 308 5.57 -6.21 24.04
N ASN A 309 6.07 -4.96 24.04
CA ASN A 309 5.30 -3.81 24.56
C ASN A 309 4.70 -2.87 23.49
N ALA A 310 5.17 -2.88 22.24
CA ALA A 310 4.73 -1.90 21.22
C ALA A 310 4.23 -2.51 19.89
N ALA A 311 4.66 -3.73 19.51
CA ALA A 311 4.29 -4.36 18.24
C ALA A 311 2.99 -5.20 18.27
N PRO A 312 2.65 -5.97 19.33
CA PRO A 312 1.34 -6.60 19.44
C PRO A 312 0.28 -5.62 19.99
N ASN A 313 0.73 -4.49 20.56
CA ASN A 313 -0.12 -3.53 21.27
C ASN A 313 -0.44 -2.26 20.46
N SER A 314 -0.42 -2.30 19.12
CA SER A 314 -0.90 -1.15 18.34
C SER A 314 -2.40 -0.91 18.50
N SER A 315 -3.16 -1.97 18.81
CA SER A 315 -4.54 -1.89 19.27
C SER A 315 -4.61 -1.70 20.79
N SER A 316 -3.93 -2.49 21.62
CA SER A 316 -4.08 -2.47 23.10
C SER A 316 -3.28 -1.40 23.85
N SER A 317 -2.44 -0.61 23.18
CA SER A 317 -1.79 0.58 23.75
C SER A 317 -1.84 1.71 22.73
N PRO A 318 -3.01 2.32 22.50
CA PRO A 318 -3.05 3.64 21.88
C PRO A 318 -2.12 4.50 22.73
N SER A 319 -1.07 5.04 22.10
CA SER A 319 -0.15 5.94 22.79
C SER A 319 -0.97 6.91 23.64
N PRO A 320 -0.53 7.25 24.87
CA PRO A 320 -1.20 8.21 25.73
C PRO A 320 -1.15 9.63 25.14
N CYS A 321 -1.05 9.80 23.83
CA CYS A 321 -0.97 11.06 23.10
C CYS A 321 -2.32 11.51 22.52
N THR A 322 -3.37 10.68 22.53
CA THR A 322 -4.71 11.11 22.07
C THR A 322 -5.29 12.17 23.00
N LYS A 323 -5.39 11.84 24.29
CA LYS A 323 -6.00 12.69 25.32
C LYS A 323 -5.12 13.91 25.64
N PRO A 324 -3.92 13.79 26.25
CA PRO A 324 -3.17 14.96 26.72
C PRO A 324 -2.57 15.85 25.61
N ALA A 325 -2.54 15.41 24.34
CA ALA A 325 -2.01 16.20 23.22
C ALA A 325 -3.03 16.50 22.11
N ARG A 326 -4.34 16.30 22.36
CA ARG A 326 -5.46 16.56 21.43
C ARG A 326 -5.21 16.03 20.02
N ARG A 327 -4.69 14.81 19.89
CA ARG A 327 -4.35 14.24 18.57
C ARG A 327 -5.55 13.51 18.01
N SER A 328 -5.88 13.82 16.75
CA SER A 328 -6.94 13.13 16.04
C SER A 328 -6.67 11.62 15.95
N PRO A 329 -7.73 10.78 15.85
CA PRO A 329 -7.60 9.33 15.69
C PRO A 329 -6.73 8.92 14.48
N ARG A 330 -6.57 9.82 13.49
CA ARG A 330 -5.67 9.63 12.34
C ARG A 330 -4.20 9.97 12.63
N ARG A 331 -3.92 10.88 13.57
CA ARG A 331 -2.55 11.33 13.91
C ARG A 331 -1.89 10.48 14.98
N SER A 332 -2.66 9.88 15.88
CA SER A 332 -2.12 9.07 16.98
C SER A 332 -1.44 7.77 16.51
N PRO A 333 -2.03 6.96 15.61
CA PRO A 333 -1.36 5.79 15.04
C PRO A 333 -0.11 6.17 14.25
N LYS A 334 -0.14 7.29 13.50
CA LYS A 334 1.03 7.80 12.77
C LYS A 334 2.17 8.19 13.73
N CYS A 335 1.86 8.76 14.89
CA CYS A 335 2.85 9.11 15.90
C CYS A 335 3.51 7.86 16.52
N ALA A 336 2.69 6.87 16.89
CA ALA A 336 3.16 5.58 17.39
C ALA A 336 4.06 4.88 16.35
N LYS A 337 3.61 4.86 15.09
CA LYS A 337 4.38 4.35 13.94
C LYS A 337 5.75 5.02 13.82
N ARG A 338 5.80 6.36 13.95
CA ARG A 338 7.05 7.14 13.88
C ARG A 338 8.00 6.82 15.04
N ARG A 339 7.47 6.62 16.26
CA ARG A 339 8.27 6.19 17.43
C ARG A 339 8.86 4.79 17.22
N THR A 340 8.07 3.83 16.75
CA THR A 340 8.55 2.47 16.44
C THR A 340 9.61 2.47 15.33
N CYS A 341 9.42 3.26 14.27
CA CYS A 341 10.45 3.45 13.24
C CYS A 341 11.74 4.06 13.82
N ALA A 342 11.64 5.10 14.65
CA ALA A 342 12.79 5.75 15.26
C ALA A 342 13.57 4.82 16.19
N ALA A 343 12.90 3.93 16.92
CA ALA A 343 13.55 2.95 17.79
C ALA A 343 14.25 1.82 17.01
N THR A 344 13.68 1.41 15.87
CA THR A 344 14.19 0.27 15.09
C THR A 344 15.30 0.63 14.09
N THR A 345 15.39 1.89 13.66
CA THR A 345 16.36 2.31 12.62
C THR A 345 17.82 2.35 13.12
N PRO A 346 18.14 2.94 14.29
CA PRO A 346 19.51 2.91 14.84
C PRO A 346 19.96 1.50 15.25
N ARG A 347 19.03 0.67 15.72
CA ARG A 347 19.25 -0.72 16.15
C ARG A 347 19.94 -1.58 15.09
N TRP A 348 19.50 -1.46 13.84
CA TRP A 348 20.06 -2.21 12.73
C TRP A 348 21.37 -1.63 12.20
N ARG A 349 21.52 -0.29 12.18
CA ARG A 349 22.81 0.34 11.87
C ARG A 349 23.92 -0.15 12.82
N ALA A 350 23.60 -0.33 14.10
CA ALA A 350 24.52 -0.88 15.10
C ALA A 350 24.82 -2.39 14.93
N SER A 351 23.88 -3.17 14.38
CA SER A 351 24.04 -4.61 14.15
C SER A 351 24.85 -4.90 12.86
N CYS A 352 24.63 -4.13 11.80
CA CYS A 352 25.41 -4.21 10.56
C CYS A 352 26.87 -3.80 10.76
N SER A 353 27.15 -2.78 11.59
CA SER A 353 28.52 -2.38 11.90
C SER A 353 29.27 -3.42 12.74
N ALA A 354 28.57 -4.17 13.61
CA ALA A 354 29.15 -5.29 14.36
C ALA A 354 29.45 -6.51 13.48
N SER A 355 28.61 -6.78 12.47
CA SER A 355 28.84 -7.87 11.49
C SER A 355 30.00 -7.56 10.53
N ARG A 356 30.21 -6.29 10.17
CA ARG A 356 31.41 -5.88 9.39
C ARG A 356 32.71 -5.95 10.20
N LYS A 357 32.67 -5.78 11.52
CA LYS A 357 33.85 -5.91 12.39
C LYS A 357 34.25 -7.37 12.65
N THR A 358 33.29 -8.30 12.71
CA THR A 358 33.57 -9.74 12.88
C THR A 358 34.17 -10.38 11.63
N PHE A 359 33.97 -9.80 10.44
CA PHE A 359 34.59 -10.27 9.19
C PHE A 359 36.05 -9.82 8.99
N ARG A 360 36.56 -8.89 9.82
CA ARG A 360 37.96 -8.40 9.75
C ARG A 360 38.95 -9.17 10.64
N GLY A 361 38.53 -10.31 11.22
CA GLY A 361 39.30 -11.04 12.24
C GLY A 361 39.66 -12.50 11.93
N ARG A 362 39.61 -12.94 10.66
CA ARG A 362 40.13 -14.27 10.27
C ARG A 362 41.22 -14.09 9.22
N PRO A 363 42.46 -14.58 9.43
CA PRO A 363 43.44 -14.64 8.35
C PRO A 363 42.92 -15.63 7.30
N ALA A 364 42.75 -15.14 6.08
CA ALA A 364 42.38 -15.96 4.94
C ALA A 364 43.62 -16.77 4.52
N ASN A 365 43.60 -18.08 4.76
CA ASN A 365 44.52 -18.98 4.07
C ASN A 365 44.07 -19.06 2.61
N ARG A 366 44.95 -18.60 1.72
CA ARG A 366 44.81 -18.72 0.27
C ARG A 366 44.99 -20.19 -0.11
N THR A 367 43.98 -20.77 -0.73
CA THR A 367 44.18 -21.75 -1.80
C THR A 367 43.22 -21.44 -2.93
N SER A 368 43.83 -21.26 -4.09
CA SER A 368 43.29 -21.00 -5.41
C SER A 368 42.17 -21.93 -5.84
N CYS A 369 41.16 -21.38 -6.50
CA CYS A 369 40.67 -21.97 -7.75
C CYS A 369 40.13 -20.86 -8.65
N SER A 370 40.74 -20.77 -9.82
CA SER A 370 40.43 -19.91 -10.96
C SER A 370 39.07 -20.26 -11.55
N CYS A 371 38.36 -19.26 -12.08
CA CYS A 371 38.11 -19.16 -13.53
C CYS A 371 37.26 -17.92 -13.87
N ALA A 372 37.82 -17.12 -14.80
CA ALA A 372 37.21 -16.32 -15.87
C ALA A 372 35.90 -15.55 -15.58
N GLY A 373 35.76 -14.27 -15.86
CA GLY A 373 36.54 -13.39 -16.74
C GLY A 373 35.59 -12.46 -17.50
N ALA A 374 36.01 -11.20 -17.60
CA ALA A 374 35.54 -10.14 -18.49
C ALA A 374 34.21 -9.43 -18.16
N ALA A 375 34.08 -8.12 -18.34
CA ALA A 375 35.00 -6.98 -18.36
C ALA A 375 34.07 -5.76 -18.36
N CYS A 376 34.33 -4.82 -17.47
CA CYS A 376 33.65 -3.54 -17.41
C CYS A 376 34.48 -2.56 -18.21
N SER A 377 33.89 -1.87 -19.19
CA SER A 377 34.50 -0.70 -19.83
C SER A 377 33.62 0.52 -19.60
N SER A 378 34.15 1.39 -18.75
CA SER A 378 33.71 2.74 -18.42
C SER A 378 33.83 3.69 -19.61
N ALA A 379 32.88 4.62 -19.77
CA ALA A 379 33.13 5.93 -20.35
C ALA A 379 32.18 6.97 -19.76
N SER A 380 32.75 7.96 -19.07
CA SER A 380 32.09 9.18 -18.61
C SER A 380 32.05 10.21 -19.74
N VAL A 381 30.93 10.92 -19.93
CA VAL A 381 30.95 12.26 -20.56
C VAL A 381 29.85 13.13 -19.94
N ARG A 382 30.26 14.32 -19.47
CA ARG A 382 29.41 15.45 -19.08
C ARG A 382 28.89 16.14 -20.35
N GLY A 383 27.68 16.69 -20.34
CA GLY A 383 27.25 17.58 -21.43
C GLY A 383 25.81 18.04 -21.34
N THR A 384 25.61 19.24 -20.81
CA THR A 384 24.41 20.08 -20.96
C THR A 384 24.30 20.63 -22.38
N SER A 385 23.16 20.46 -23.08
CA SER A 385 22.68 21.43 -24.08
C SER A 385 21.27 21.13 -24.61
N ARG A 386 20.42 22.16 -24.51
CA ARG A 386 19.35 22.60 -25.44
C ARG A 386 18.89 21.63 -26.54
N TRP A 387 17.58 21.36 -26.55
CA TRP A 387 16.83 20.96 -27.76
C TRP A 387 15.83 22.08 -28.15
N ARG A 388 16.23 22.90 -29.12
CA ARG A 388 15.41 23.43 -30.24
C ARG A 388 15.97 22.68 -31.46
N SER A 389 15.23 22.21 -32.47
CA SER A 389 14.16 22.83 -33.24
C SER A 389 13.65 21.84 -34.31
N SER A 390 12.58 22.26 -34.99
CA SER A 390 12.14 21.92 -36.36
C SER A 390 11.12 20.80 -36.54
N TRP A 391 9.85 21.20 -36.47
CA TRP A 391 8.84 20.75 -37.42
C TRP A 391 8.47 21.95 -38.30
N ALA A 392 8.75 21.83 -39.60
CA ALA A 392 8.36 22.81 -40.61
C ALA A 392 7.73 22.08 -41.79
N ARG A 393 6.71 22.73 -42.36
CA ARG A 393 5.87 22.39 -43.53
C ARG A 393 4.75 21.40 -43.20
N SER A 394 3.49 21.66 -43.51
CA SER A 394 2.93 22.42 -44.64
C SER A 394 1.47 22.84 -44.34
N ARG A 395 1.13 24.11 -44.61
CA ARG A 395 -0.24 24.61 -44.80
C ARG A 395 -0.56 24.63 -46.31
N PRO A 396 -1.84 24.51 -46.68
CA PRO A 396 -2.41 25.53 -47.56
C PRO A 396 -3.71 26.15 -47.03
N ALA A 397 -4.16 27.14 -47.79
CA ALA A 397 -4.99 28.28 -47.44
C ALA A 397 -6.51 28.05 -47.29
N SER A 398 -7.08 28.81 -46.35
CA SER A 398 -8.40 29.48 -46.30
C SER A 398 -9.59 29.06 -47.19
N ARG A 399 -10.69 28.66 -46.50
CA ARG A 399 -12.11 29.16 -46.50
C ARG A 399 -12.91 29.23 -47.84
N PRO A 400 -14.28 29.22 -47.83
CA PRO A 400 -15.19 29.77 -46.80
C PRO A 400 -16.44 28.93 -46.44
N ALA A 401 -17.18 29.48 -45.46
CA ALA A 401 -18.46 29.01 -44.94
C ALA A 401 -19.62 29.13 -45.94
N MET A 402 -20.63 28.25 -45.82
CA MET A 402 -22.02 28.55 -46.15
C MET A 402 -22.98 27.58 -45.44
N ARG A 403 -23.95 28.19 -44.73
CA ARG A 403 -25.28 27.75 -44.30
C ARG A 403 -25.45 26.54 -43.39
#